data_AF-A0A954ITY3-F1
#
_entry.id   AF-A0A954ITY3-F1
#
_cell.length_a   1.000
_cell.length_b   1.000
_cell.length_c   1.000
_cell.angle_alpha   90.00
_cell.angle_beta   90.00
_cell.angle_gamma   90.00
#
_symmetry.space_group_name_H-M   'P 1'
#
loop_
_entity.id
_entity.type
_entity.pdbx_description
1 polymer ?
#
loop_
_entity_poly.entity_id
_entity_poly.type
_entity_poly.pdbx_seq_one_letter_code
_entity_poly.pdbx_strand_id
1 'polypeptide(L)'
;MQRIALPLVLLFAFITTPDGMAQRPERKISWVNSKIANIKGLEHKVLASKSLGHDVGYVVWTPPNYDDTGKTRYPVIYFLHGAGGTEASDSGGFSSRVAKGIRSGTFPSAICVFPNGGLSGYRDPVESMIIDELIPLIDRNYPTQAKASGRVLAGFSMGGAGSVRLAILHPELFCAAGSWGGALSRRGSGENSPLLPVAKTNAKTLKANHFSLLTINGDQDHPDGFEPLQKVFEPLGIPHKVVTLDDTKHNLGHYYERSGETMLAFLAKALKGEEPTTKPKRTVRVLTIGNSFAQNACKYLKEIAADGGVELVIGTANLGGCTLERHASLAKESEKNPSNRPYTRAVGSERKKLSLQEYLEADRWDYVTLQQMSALSFQRETFHPHIDELVAVVRKHAPKAKILVHETWAYRPDSPLLK
;
A
#
# COMPACT_ATOMS: atom_id res chain seq x y z
N MET A 1 -82.31 -0.99 -38.42
CA MET A 1 -81.03 -1.72 -38.59
C MET A 1 -79.90 -0.80 -38.15
N GLN A 2 -79.44 -0.95 -36.90
CA GLN A 2 -78.31 -0.20 -36.35
C GLN A 2 -77.01 -0.71 -37.00
N ARG A 3 -76.23 0.20 -37.59
CA ARG A 3 -74.83 -0.06 -37.96
C ARG A 3 -73.94 0.67 -36.95
N ILE A 4 -73.10 -0.14 -36.30
CA ILE A 4 -72.10 0.21 -35.31
C ILE A 4 -70.98 0.99 -36.02
N ALA A 5 -70.67 2.20 -35.55
CA ALA A 5 -69.45 2.92 -35.90
C ALA A 5 -68.53 2.92 -34.66
N LEU A 6 -67.44 2.15 -34.76
CA LEU A 6 -66.37 2.10 -33.76
C LEU A 6 -65.51 3.37 -33.90
N PRO A 7 -65.26 4.17 -32.84
CA PRO A 7 -64.27 5.22 -32.93
C PRO A 7 -62.88 4.60 -32.72
N LEU A 8 -62.02 4.77 -33.72
CA LEU A 8 -60.60 4.47 -33.69
C LEU A 8 -59.92 5.43 -32.69
N VAL A 9 -59.53 4.95 -31.52
CA VAL A 9 -58.72 5.71 -30.56
C VAL A 9 -57.29 5.74 -31.09
N LEU A 10 -56.91 6.88 -31.68
CA LEU A 10 -55.51 7.21 -32.00
C LEU A 10 -54.76 7.47 -30.70
N LEU A 11 -54.02 6.47 -30.23
CA LEU A 11 -53.06 6.61 -29.14
C LEU A 11 -51.87 7.43 -29.65
N PHE A 12 -51.78 8.71 -29.30
CA PHE A 12 -50.54 9.48 -29.48
C PHE A 12 -49.48 8.88 -28.54
N ALA A 13 -48.58 8.07 -29.09
CA ALA A 13 -47.35 7.71 -28.41
C ALA A 13 -46.50 8.98 -28.28
N PHE A 14 -46.45 9.56 -27.08
CA PHE A 14 -45.40 10.49 -26.72
C PHE A 14 -44.07 9.73 -26.78
N ILE A 15 -43.34 9.89 -27.88
CA ILE A 15 -41.91 9.60 -27.90
C ILE A 15 -41.28 10.71 -27.06
N THR A 16 -41.09 10.45 -25.77
CA THR A 16 -40.21 11.25 -24.95
C THR A 16 -38.79 10.95 -25.42
N THR A 17 -38.23 11.83 -26.26
CA THR A 17 -36.79 11.92 -26.40
C THR A 17 -36.23 12.18 -25.01
N PRO A 18 -35.22 11.43 -24.53
CA PRO A 18 -34.56 11.76 -23.27
C PRO A 18 -33.75 13.03 -23.50
N ASP A 19 -34.40 14.16 -23.28
CA ASP A 19 -33.78 15.47 -23.28
C ASP A 19 -32.91 15.59 -22.02
N GLY A 20 -31.66 16.01 -22.20
CA GLY A 20 -30.84 16.50 -21.10
C GLY A 20 -29.85 15.52 -20.45
N MET A 21 -28.95 14.90 -21.23
CA MET A 21 -27.57 14.83 -20.71
C MET A 21 -27.01 16.25 -20.78
N ALA A 22 -27.27 17.06 -19.76
CA ALA A 22 -26.59 18.33 -19.59
C ALA A 22 -25.08 18.06 -19.72
N GLN A 23 -24.44 18.62 -20.75
CA GLN A 23 -22.98 18.66 -20.84
C GLN A 23 -22.49 19.28 -19.54
N ARG A 24 -21.84 18.48 -18.68
CA ARG A 24 -21.18 19.03 -17.50
C ARG A 24 -20.23 20.12 -18.01
N PRO A 25 -20.28 21.35 -17.47
CA PRO A 25 -19.40 22.42 -17.91
C PRO A 25 -17.96 21.91 -17.86
N GLU A 26 -17.23 22.08 -18.96
CA GLU A 26 -15.81 21.70 -19.01
C GLU A 26 -15.09 22.37 -17.84
N ARG A 27 -14.45 21.55 -16.99
CA ARG A 27 -13.65 22.08 -15.89
C ARG A 27 -12.47 22.83 -16.49
N LYS A 28 -12.51 24.17 -16.40
CA LYS A 28 -11.41 25.03 -16.83
C LYS A 28 -10.14 24.67 -16.06
N ILE A 29 -9.09 24.30 -16.78
CA ILE A 29 -7.78 23.99 -16.20
C ILE A 29 -7.05 25.31 -15.91
N SER A 30 -6.56 25.47 -14.69
CA SER A 30 -5.62 26.53 -14.33
C SER A 30 -4.21 25.98 -14.44
N TRP A 31 -3.47 26.41 -15.46
CA TRP A 31 -2.13 25.91 -15.75
C TRP A 31 -1.03 26.52 -14.89
N VAL A 32 -1.27 27.68 -14.26
CA VAL A 32 -0.29 28.38 -13.41
C VAL A 32 -0.96 28.78 -12.09
N ASN A 33 -0.46 28.26 -10.97
CA ASN A 33 -1.04 28.38 -9.63
C ASN A 33 0.04 28.77 -8.61
N SER A 34 0.43 30.04 -8.60
CA SER A 34 1.54 30.56 -7.78
C SER A 34 1.30 30.60 -6.26
N LYS A 35 0.05 30.41 -5.82
CA LYS A 35 -0.29 30.35 -4.39
C LYS A 35 0.08 28.97 -3.83
N ILE A 36 1.26 28.89 -3.21
CA ILE A 36 1.78 27.69 -2.56
C ILE A 36 1.89 27.86 -1.04
N ALA A 37 2.08 26.74 -0.34
CA ALA A 37 2.32 26.75 1.11
C ALA A 37 3.64 27.49 1.43
N ASN A 38 3.66 28.24 2.54
CA ASN A 38 4.88 28.90 3.01
C ASN A 38 5.80 27.92 3.74
N ILE A 39 6.60 27.16 2.98
CA ILE A 39 7.53 26.14 3.48
C ILE A 39 8.93 26.45 2.95
N LYS A 40 9.94 26.41 3.83
CA LYS A 40 11.33 26.64 3.44
C LYS A 40 11.76 25.66 2.32
N GLY A 41 12.35 26.21 1.27
CA GLY A 41 12.83 25.47 0.10
C GLY A 41 11.76 25.18 -0.95
N LEU A 42 10.48 25.53 -0.70
CA LEU A 42 9.39 25.37 -1.66
C LEU A 42 9.27 26.62 -2.53
N GLU A 43 9.38 26.45 -3.84
CA GLU A 43 9.33 27.54 -4.83
C GLU A 43 8.38 27.20 -5.97
N HIS A 44 7.51 28.13 -6.33
CA HIS A 44 6.71 28.05 -7.55
C HIS A 44 7.49 28.65 -8.72
N LYS A 45 7.40 28.00 -9.88
CA LYS A 45 8.05 28.41 -11.12
C LYS A 45 7.14 28.15 -12.32
N VAL A 46 7.51 28.73 -13.45
CA VAL A 46 6.75 28.62 -14.70
C VAL A 46 7.68 28.11 -15.80
N LEU A 47 7.20 27.12 -16.53
CA LEU A 47 7.78 26.59 -17.75
C LEU A 47 6.97 27.14 -18.94
N ALA A 48 7.62 27.86 -19.84
CA ALA A 48 7.06 28.17 -21.15
C ALA A 48 7.08 26.90 -22.02
N SER A 49 5.98 26.14 -22.01
CA SER A 49 5.93 24.81 -22.63
C SER A 49 5.70 24.90 -24.14
N LYS A 50 6.59 24.27 -24.92
CA LYS A 50 6.45 24.20 -26.37
C LYS A 50 5.43 23.14 -26.76
N SER A 51 5.43 21.99 -26.08
CA SER A 51 4.47 20.90 -26.30
C SER A 51 3.02 21.33 -26.06
N LEU A 52 2.78 22.20 -25.06
CA LEU A 52 1.44 22.71 -24.74
C LEU A 52 1.12 24.06 -25.42
N GLY A 53 2.13 24.78 -25.91
CA GLY A 53 1.95 26.08 -26.56
C GLY A 53 1.55 27.22 -25.61
N HIS A 54 1.70 27.01 -24.28
CA HIS A 54 1.41 28.00 -23.26
C HIS A 54 2.24 27.75 -21.99
N ASP A 55 2.21 28.72 -21.07
CA ASP A 55 2.89 28.61 -19.78
C ASP A 55 2.25 27.54 -18.88
N VAL A 56 3.10 26.79 -18.17
CA VAL A 56 2.72 25.74 -17.22
C VAL A 56 3.49 25.94 -15.92
N GLY A 57 2.76 26.01 -14.81
CA GLY A 57 3.33 26.10 -13.48
C GLY A 57 3.86 24.76 -12.98
N TYR A 58 4.95 24.81 -12.24
CA TYR A 58 5.48 23.69 -11.48
C TYR A 58 6.01 24.18 -10.13
N VAL A 59 6.04 23.30 -9.13
CA VAL A 59 6.65 23.59 -7.83
C VAL A 59 7.89 22.75 -7.65
N VAL A 60 8.94 23.32 -7.08
CA VAL A 60 10.14 22.59 -6.66
C VAL A 60 10.33 22.76 -5.17
N TRP A 61 10.68 21.69 -4.49
CA TRP A 61 11.13 21.72 -3.11
C TRP A 61 12.58 21.26 -3.01
N THR A 62 13.43 22.06 -2.37
CA THR A 62 14.82 21.70 -2.04
C THR A 62 14.97 21.30 -0.57
N PRO A 63 15.82 20.31 -0.26
CA PRO A 63 15.96 19.82 1.11
C PRO A 63 16.69 20.84 2.02
N PRO A 64 16.56 20.74 3.36
CA PRO A 64 17.18 21.71 4.28
C PRO A 64 18.71 21.82 4.17
N ASN A 65 19.38 20.76 3.73
CA ASN A 65 20.81 20.67 3.46
C ASN A 65 21.14 20.81 1.97
N TYR A 66 20.30 21.53 1.21
CA TYR A 66 20.54 21.81 -0.20
C TYR A 66 21.83 22.63 -0.39
N ASP A 67 22.69 22.13 -1.26
CA ASP A 67 23.96 22.71 -1.65
C ASP A 67 23.88 23.13 -3.12
N ASP A 68 23.79 24.44 -3.33
CA ASP A 68 23.70 25.04 -4.66
C ASP A 68 25.05 25.13 -5.38
N THR A 69 26.17 24.81 -4.70
CA THR A 69 27.50 24.77 -5.33
C THR A 69 27.69 23.58 -6.27
N GLY A 70 26.77 22.61 -6.21
CA GLY A 70 26.77 21.43 -7.06
C GLY A 70 27.79 20.36 -6.68
N LYS A 71 28.40 20.42 -5.49
CA LYS A 71 29.24 19.32 -4.96
C LYS A 71 28.39 18.10 -4.63
N THR A 72 27.17 18.31 -4.14
CA THR A 72 26.21 17.25 -3.86
C THR A 72 25.19 17.15 -5.00
N ARG A 73 24.94 15.93 -5.49
CA ARG A 73 23.91 15.64 -6.49
C ARG A 73 22.74 14.91 -5.83
N TYR A 74 21.52 15.43 -5.99
CA TYR A 74 20.34 14.93 -5.30
C TYR A 74 19.47 14.06 -6.21
N PRO A 75 18.93 12.94 -5.72
CA PRO A 75 17.83 12.28 -6.40
C PRO A 75 16.59 13.18 -6.45
N VAL A 76 15.70 12.90 -7.41
CA VAL A 76 14.50 13.70 -7.66
C VAL A 76 13.24 12.83 -7.60
N ILE A 77 12.26 13.29 -6.82
CA ILE A 77 10.91 12.69 -6.80
C ILE A 77 9.97 13.61 -7.56
N TYR A 78 9.32 13.08 -8.60
CA TYR A 78 8.23 13.76 -9.28
C TYR A 78 6.91 13.30 -8.69
N PHE A 79 6.20 14.20 -8.01
CA PHE A 79 4.90 13.90 -7.41
C PHE A 79 3.76 14.43 -8.28
N LEU A 80 2.92 13.52 -8.76
CA LEU A 80 1.84 13.79 -9.69
C LEU A 80 0.49 13.94 -8.95
N HIS A 81 -0.18 15.08 -9.15
CA HIS A 81 -1.46 15.36 -8.53
C HIS A 81 -2.62 14.55 -9.12
N GLY A 82 -3.69 14.39 -8.34
CA GLY A 82 -4.95 13.78 -8.76
C GLY A 82 -5.82 14.68 -9.63
N ALA A 83 -6.94 14.15 -10.14
CA ALA A 83 -7.85 14.90 -10.98
C ALA A 83 -8.48 16.07 -10.20
N GLY A 84 -8.38 17.29 -10.73
CA GLY A 84 -8.84 18.51 -10.07
C GLY A 84 -7.81 19.16 -9.14
N GLY A 85 -6.64 18.55 -8.96
CA GLY A 85 -5.48 19.20 -8.36
C GLY A 85 -4.66 20.01 -9.37
N THR A 86 -3.60 20.63 -8.88
CA THR A 86 -2.61 21.42 -9.62
C THR A 86 -1.21 21.16 -9.07
N GLU A 87 -0.18 21.83 -9.61
CA GLU A 87 1.18 21.80 -9.06
C GLU A 87 1.25 22.25 -7.59
N ALA A 88 0.30 23.09 -7.14
CA ALA A 88 0.30 23.65 -5.81
C ALA A 88 -0.39 22.74 -4.78
N SER A 89 -1.39 21.95 -5.20
CA SER A 89 -2.38 21.33 -4.30
C SER A 89 -1.80 20.48 -3.17
N ASP A 90 -0.72 19.75 -3.43
CA ASP A 90 -0.10 18.88 -2.44
C ASP A 90 1.43 19.04 -2.34
N SER A 91 1.96 20.09 -2.97
CA SER A 91 3.39 20.40 -2.94
C SER A 91 3.94 20.53 -1.53
N GLY A 92 3.21 21.19 -0.63
CA GLY A 92 3.60 21.32 0.77
C GLY A 92 3.37 20.06 1.61
N GLY A 93 2.29 19.31 1.33
CA GLY A 93 1.92 18.10 2.07
C GLY A 93 2.91 16.95 1.85
N PHE A 94 3.28 16.70 0.59
CA PHE A 94 4.23 15.65 0.25
C PHE A 94 5.67 16.03 0.64
N SER A 95 6.13 17.25 0.30
CA SER A 95 7.49 17.71 0.64
C SER A 95 7.75 17.70 2.14
N SER A 96 6.76 18.06 2.98
CA SER A 96 6.90 17.99 4.44
C SER A 96 7.14 16.58 4.97
N ARG A 97 6.55 15.56 4.32
CA ARG A 97 6.75 14.15 4.68
C ARG A 97 8.13 13.66 4.25
N VAL A 98 8.58 14.03 3.04
CA VAL A 98 9.96 13.78 2.59
C VAL A 98 10.97 14.46 3.52
N ALA A 99 10.72 15.72 3.90
CA ALA A 99 11.56 16.45 4.84
C ALA A 99 11.64 15.77 6.22
N LYS A 100 10.53 15.21 6.71
CA LYS A 100 10.51 14.40 7.94
C LYS A 100 11.38 13.15 7.78
N GLY A 101 11.22 12.40 6.69
CA GLY A 101 12.02 11.22 6.40
C GLY A 101 13.52 11.51 6.32
N ILE A 102 13.91 12.65 5.74
CA ILE A 102 15.30 13.13 5.70
C ILE A 102 15.82 13.40 7.11
N ARG A 103 15.04 14.12 7.94
CA ARG A 103 15.44 14.41 9.33
C ARG A 103 15.56 13.16 10.19
N SER A 104 14.74 12.13 9.95
CA SER A 104 14.82 10.84 10.66
C SER A 104 15.84 9.86 10.07
N GLY A 105 16.52 10.21 8.97
CA GLY A 105 17.47 9.32 8.30
C GLY A 105 16.84 8.16 7.52
N THR A 106 15.51 8.12 7.42
CA THR A 106 14.77 7.06 6.70
C THR A 106 14.67 7.32 5.20
N PHE A 107 14.87 8.57 4.77
CA PHE A 107 14.83 8.99 3.37
C PHE A 107 16.11 9.75 2.99
N PRO A 108 16.74 9.49 1.82
CA PRO A 108 17.92 10.23 1.38
C PRO A 108 17.59 11.71 1.11
N SER A 109 18.56 12.62 1.26
CA SER A 109 18.34 14.02 0.86
C SER A 109 17.96 14.09 -0.62
N ALA A 110 16.81 14.67 -0.94
CA ALA A 110 16.21 14.62 -2.27
C ALA A 110 15.46 15.92 -2.61
N ILE A 111 15.30 16.18 -3.91
CA ILE A 111 14.49 17.27 -4.45
C ILE A 111 13.10 16.71 -4.80
N CYS A 112 12.04 17.47 -4.51
CA CYS A 112 10.69 17.14 -4.99
C CYS A 112 10.27 18.10 -6.09
N VAL A 113 9.66 17.59 -7.15
CA VAL A 113 9.11 18.36 -8.26
C VAL A 113 7.63 18.01 -8.45
N PHE A 114 6.80 19.04 -8.61
CA PHE A 114 5.35 18.91 -8.74
C PHE A 114 4.94 19.58 -10.06
N PRO A 115 4.79 18.82 -11.16
CA PRO A 115 4.29 19.36 -12.42
C PRO A 115 2.77 19.60 -12.36
N ASN A 116 2.28 20.61 -13.08
CA ASN A 116 0.85 20.70 -13.38
C ASN A 116 0.50 19.80 -14.57
N GLY A 117 -0.31 18.77 -14.31
CA GLY A 117 -0.79 17.82 -15.32
C GLY A 117 -2.20 18.09 -15.83
N GLY A 118 -2.87 19.14 -15.35
CA GLY A 118 -4.26 19.45 -15.71
C GLY A 118 -5.23 18.29 -15.46
N LEU A 119 -6.06 17.97 -16.46
CA LEU A 119 -6.92 16.77 -16.48
C LEU A 119 -6.51 15.78 -17.58
N SER A 120 -5.23 15.77 -17.96
CA SER A 120 -4.70 14.99 -19.10
C SER A 120 -4.63 13.47 -18.83
N GLY A 121 -4.58 13.07 -17.56
CA GLY A 121 -4.18 11.71 -17.20
C GLY A 121 -2.72 11.41 -17.54
N TYR A 122 -1.87 12.44 -17.63
CA TYR A 122 -0.44 12.36 -17.95
C TYR A 122 -0.20 11.64 -19.27
N ARG A 123 -0.99 12.04 -20.28
CA ARG A 123 -0.83 11.67 -21.69
C ARG A 123 -0.45 12.91 -22.48
N ASP A 124 -0.02 12.72 -23.72
CA ASP A 124 0.34 13.83 -24.59
C ASP A 124 -0.81 14.85 -24.75
N PRO A 125 -0.48 16.15 -24.80
CA PRO A 125 0.89 16.73 -24.81
C PRO A 125 1.56 16.92 -23.43
N VAL A 126 0.90 16.58 -22.32
CA VAL A 126 1.46 16.74 -20.96
C VAL A 126 2.60 15.75 -20.70
N GLU A 127 2.53 14.55 -21.29
CA GLU A 127 3.61 13.57 -21.24
C GLU A 127 4.90 14.13 -21.84
N SER A 128 4.90 14.61 -23.09
CA SER A 128 6.04 15.34 -23.66
C SER A 128 6.50 16.54 -22.83
N MET A 129 5.58 17.37 -22.30
CA MET A 129 5.99 18.50 -21.46
C MET A 129 6.79 18.03 -20.23
N ILE A 130 6.38 16.96 -19.56
CA ILE A 130 7.10 16.45 -18.39
C ILE A 130 8.43 15.82 -18.80
N ILE A 131 8.41 14.95 -19.82
CA ILE A 131 9.53 14.10 -20.20
C ILE A 131 10.60 14.88 -20.98
N ASP A 132 10.19 15.64 -21.99
CA ASP A 132 11.09 16.29 -22.95
C ASP A 132 11.46 17.72 -22.54
N GLU A 133 10.67 18.37 -21.67
CA GLU A 133 10.89 19.77 -21.30
C GLU A 133 11.24 19.93 -19.82
N LEU A 134 10.38 19.46 -18.91
CA LEU A 134 10.52 19.71 -17.48
C LEU A 134 11.68 18.92 -16.87
N ILE A 135 11.82 17.62 -17.15
CA ILE A 135 12.94 16.83 -16.62
C ILE A 135 14.29 17.45 -17.03
N PRO A 136 14.55 17.75 -18.33
CA PRO A 136 15.78 18.43 -18.74
C PRO A 136 15.95 19.83 -18.13
N LEU A 137 14.87 20.58 -17.92
CA LEU A 137 14.93 21.88 -17.23
C LEU A 137 15.39 21.72 -15.78
N ILE A 138 14.86 20.74 -15.06
CA ILE A 138 15.22 20.46 -13.67
C ILE A 138 16.68 20.00 -13.57
N ASP A 139 17.11 19.06 -14.42
CA ASP A 139 18.48 18.55 -14.42
C ASP A 139 19.53 19.63 -14.78
N ARG A 140 19.14 20.64 -15.55
CA ARG A 140 20.01 21.78 -15.88
C ARG A 140 20.11 22.80 -14.75
N ASN A 141 19.01 23.06 -14.05
CA ASN A 141 18.91 24.16 -13.07
C ASN A 141 19.19 23.72 -11.63
N TYR A 142 19.21 22.43 -11.36
CA TYR A 142 19.46 21.86 -10.04
C TYR A 142 20.55 20.79 -10.13
N PRO A 143 21.36 20.58 -9.09
CA PRO A 143 22.37 19.53 -9.09
C PRO A 143 21.70 18.17 -8.85
N THR A 144 21.08 17.61 -9.89
CA THR A 144 20.34 16.34 -9.81
C THR A 144 21.21 15.13 -10.16
N GLN A 145 20.85 13.96 -9.63
CA GLN A 145 21.33 12.68 -10.15
C GLN A 145 20.57 12.33 -11.44
N ALA A 146 21.01 12.91 -12.56
CA ALA A 146 20.36 12.82 -13.88
C ALA A 146 20.48 11.43 -14.56
N LYS A 147 20.06 10.37 -13.88
CA LYS A 147 20.00 8.98 -14.35
C LYS A 147 18.73 8.31 -13.80
N ALA A 148 18.29 7.19 -14.39
CA ALA A 148 17.14 6.43 -13.89
C ALA A 148 17.24 6.12 -12.38
N SER A 149 18.42 5.68 -11.91
CA SER A 149 18.67 5.35 -10.49
C SER A 149 18.45 6.51 -9.52
N GLY A 150 18.52 7.76 -10.01
CA GLY A 150 18.34 8.97 -9.21
C GLY A 150 16.93 9.57 -9.32
N ARG A 151 15.98 8.91 -9.99
CA ARG A 151 14.66 9.49 -10.26
C ARG A 151 13.52 8.52 -10.02
N VAL A 152 12.52 8.99 -9.29
CA VAL A 152 11.32 8.21 -8.97
C VAL A 152 10.06 9.03 -9.19
N LEU A 153 8.97 8.33 -9.48
CA LEU A 153 7.62 8.90 -9.61
C LEU A 153 6.76 8.50 -8.42
N ALA A 154 5.89 9.39 -7.97
CA ALA A 154 4.84 9.09 -7.01
C ALA A 154 3.59 9.90 -7.35
N GLY A 155 2.40 9.44 -6.98
CA GLY A 155 1.22 10.26 -7.19
C GLY A 155 -0.06 9.67 -6.64
N PHE A 156 -1.12 10.47 -6.71
CA PHE A 156 -2.44 10.12 -6.21
C PHE A 156 -3.50 10.08 -7.31
N SER A 157 -4.39 9.08 -7.30
CA SER A 157 -5.54 8.98 -8.22
C SER A 157 -5.09 9.02 -9.68
N MET A 158 -5.49 10.04 -10.44
CA MET A 158 -4.97 10.34 -11.78
C MET A 158 -3.44 10.38 -11.83
N GLY A 159 -2.79 10.97 -10.82
CA GLY A 159 -1.33 11.02 -10.71
C GLY A 159 -0.71 9.70 -10.27
N GLY A 160 -1.44 8.86 -9.53
CA GLY A 160 -1.00 7.49 -9.24
C GLY A 160 -0.95 6.66 -10.52
N ALA A 161 -2.04 6.71 -11.31
CA ALA A 161 -2.09 6.11 -12.64
C ALA A 161 -1.02 6.70 -13.59
N GLY A 162 -0.82 8.02 -13.56
CA GLY A 162 0.21 8.72 -14.34
C GLY A 162 1.63 8.28 -13.97
N SER A 163 1.90 8.07 -12.67
CA SER A 163 3.22 7.65 -12.18
C SER A 163 3.60 6.27 -12.72
N VAL A 164 2.65 5.33 -12.68
CA VAL A 164 2.85 3.99 -13.25
C VAL A 164 2.98 4.04 -14.77
N ARG A 165 2.14 4.84 -15.44
CA ARG A 165 2.18 5.02 -16.90
C ARG A 165 3.52 5.54 -17.38
N LEU A 166 3.97 6.68 -16.87
CA LEU A 166 5.18 7.34 -17.34
C LEU A 166 6.42 6.49 -17.07
N ALA A 167 6.48 5.81 -15.92
CA ALA A 167 7.60 4.93 -15.61
C ALA A 167 7.71 3.71 -16.54
N ILE A 168 6.58 3.17 -17.01
CA ILE A 168 6.57 2.04 -17.95
C ILE A 168 6.90 2.49 -19.37
N LEU A 169 6.46 3.68 -19.78
CA LEU A 169 6.72 4.21 -21.13
C LEU A 169 8.14 4.70 -21.31
N HIS A 170 8.70 5.30 -20.26
CA HIS A 170 10.03 5.93 -20.24
C HIS A 170 10.94 5.25 -19.22
N PRO A 171 11.15 3.92 -19.32
CA PRO A 171 11.88 3.14 -18.32
C PRO A 171 13.35 3.57 -18.16
N GLU A 172 13.91 4.28 -19.14
CA GLU A 172 15.26 4.87 -19.12
C GLU A 172 15.40 6.07 -18.18
N LEU A 173 14.28 6.64 -17.72
CA LEU A 173 14.28 7.84 -16.89
C LEU A 173 14.02 7.58 -15.40
N PHE A 174 13.48 6.42 -15.02
CA PHE A 174 12.98 6.17 -13.66
C PHE A 174 13.38 4.79 -13.11
N CYS A 175 13.77 4.73 -11.84
CA CYS A 175 14.04 3.47 -11.13
C CYS A 175 12.89 2.99 -10.24
N ALA A 176 11.88 3.83 -9.98
CA ALA A 176 10.67 3.39 -9.29
C ALA A 176 9.45 4.26 -9.56
N ALA A 177 8.27 3.65 -9.38
CA ALA A 177 7.00 4.34 -9.35
C ALA A 177 6.17 3.92 -8.12
N GLY A 178 5.59 4.91 -7.46
CA GLY A 178 4.62 4.76 -6.39
C GLY A 178 3.24 5.26 -6.81
N SER A 179 2.18 4.53 -6.47
CA SER A 179 0.81 4.94 -6.75
C SER A 179 -0.08 4.80 -5.52
N TRP A 180 -0.77 5.89 -5.16
CA TRP A 180 -1.89 5.89 -4.24
C TRP A 180 -3.22 6.02 -4.98
N GLY A 181 -4.14 5.07 -4.78
CA GLY A 181 -5.50 5.14 -5.34
C GLY A 181 -5.57 5.29 -6.86
N GLY A 182 -4.51 4.92 -7.57
CA GLY A 182 -4.46 4.91 -9.03
C GLY A 182 -5.05 3.62 -9.60
N ALA A 183 -5.35 3.61 -10.90
CA ALA A 183 -5.79 2.42 -11.62
C ALA A 183 -5.43 2.51 -13.11
N LEU A 184 -5.29 1.36 -13.77
CA LEU A 184 -5.10 1.26 -15.22
C LEU A 184 -6.33 1.74 -16.01
N SER A 185 -7.51 1.68 -15.40
CA SER A 185 -8.78 2.05 -16.00
C SER A 185 -9.67 2.78 -14.99
N ARG A 186 -10.51 3.70 -15.50
CA ARG A 186 -11.60 4.31 -14.71
C ARG A 186 -12.77 3.34 -14.47
N ARG A 187 -12.85 2.25 -15.24
CA ARG A 187 -13.89 1.23 -15.15
C ARG A 187 -13.24 -0.16 -15.17
N GLY A 188 -13.50 -0.97 -14.15
CA GLY A 188 -12.90 -2.29 -13.99
C GLY A 188 -11.40 -2.26 -13.71
N SER A 189 -10.75 -3.44 -13.75
CA SER A 189 -9.34 -3.63 -13.40
C SER A 189 -8.35 -3.21 -14.50
N GLY A 190 -8.82 -3.01 -15.74
CA GLY A 190 -7.99 -2.53 -16.86
C GLY A 190 -7.29 -3.62 -17.68
N GLU A 191 -7.91 -4.79 -17.84
CA GLU A 191 -7.41 -5.92 -18.65
C GLU A 191 -7.09 -5.55 -20.11
N ASN A 192 -7.77 -4.54 -20.67
CA ASN A 192 -7.52 -4.04 -22.03
C ASN A 192 -6.60 -2.82 -22.09
N SER A 193 -5.87 -2.53 -21.00
CA SER A 193 -5.01 -1.36 -20.96
C SER A 193 -3.88 -1.47 -21.99
N PRO A 194 -3.65 -0.44 -22.83
CA PRO A 194 -2.54 -0.43 -23.79
C PRO A 194 -1.18 -0.43 -23.08
N LEU A 195 -1.14 -0.17 -21.77
CA LEU A 195 0.09 -0.22 -20.98
C LEU A 195 0.62 -1.65 -20.77
N LEU A 196 -0.24 -2.67 -20.84
CA LEU A 196 0.14 -4.06 -20.62
C LEU A 196 1.11 -4.60 -21.70
N PRO A 197 0.86 -4.43 -23.02
CA PRO A 197 1.84 -4.83 -24.03
C PRO A 197 3.12 -3.95 -24.01
N VAL A 198 3.00 -2.67 -23.65
CA VAL A 198 4.17 -1.78 -23.49
C VAL A 198 5.06 -2.26 -22.36
N ALA A 199 4.50 -2.62 -21.20
CA ALA A 199 5.23 -3.20 -20.08
C ALA A 199 6.05 -4.44 -20.48
N LYS A 200 5.48 -5.32 -21.31
CA LYS A 200 6.21 -6.48 -21.86
C LYS A 200 7.36 -6.06 -22.77
N THR A 201 7.11 -5.10 -23.66
CA THR A 201 8.10 -4.58 -24.61
C THR A 201 9.28 -3.93 -23.87
N ASN A 202 8.99 -3.16 -22.83
CA ASN A 202 9.98 -2.42 -22.05
C ASN A 202 10.60 -3.21 -20.89
N ALA A 203 10.23 -4.48 -20.71
CA ALA A 203 10.66 -5.32 -19.58
C ALA A 203 12.18 -5.42 -19.45
N LYS A 204 12.91 -5.44 -20.58
CA LYS A 204 14.38 -5.50 -20.57
C LYS A 204 14.97 -4.23 -19.97
N THR A 205 14.49 -3.06 -20.37
CA THR A 205 14.97 -1.76 -19.88
C THR A 205 14.56 -1.54 -18.42
N LEU A 206 13.33 -1.89 -18.06
CA LEU A 206 12.85 -1.85 -16.66
C LEU A 206 13.78 -2.67 -15.75
N LYS A 207 14.15 -3.89 -16.16
CA LYS A 207 15.09 -4.72 -15.39
C LYS A 207 16.50 -4.16 -15.36
N ALA A 208 17.01 -3.64 -16.49
CA ALA A 208 18.34 -3.05 -16.56
C ALA A 208 18.49 -1.83 -15.62
N ASN A 209 17.40 -1.10 -15.37
CA ASN A 209 17.37 0.04 -14.46
C ASN A 209 16.92 -0.29 -13.04
N HIS A 210 16.86 -1.60 -12.69
CA HIS A 210 16.40 -2.08 -11.39
C HIS A 210 15.04 -1.50 -10.99
N PHE A 211 14.14 -1.35 -11.97
CA PHE A 211 12.84 -0.73 -11.76
C PHE A 211 12.01 -1.49 -10.73
N SER A 212 11.30 -0.75 -9.87
CA SER A 212 10.34 -1.32 -8.94
C SER A 212 9.03 -0.52 -8.86
N LEU A 213 7.94 -1.22 -8.56
CA LEU A 213 6.60 -0.63 -8.48
C LEU A 213 5.93 -0.88 -7.12
N LEU A 214 5.35 0.16 -6.51
CA LEU A 214 4.46 0.02 -5.37
C LEU A 214 3.09 0.63 -5.67
N THR A 215 2.04 -0.18 -5.58
CA THR A 215 0.65 0.29 -5.71
C THR A 215 -0.07 0.12 -4.38
N ILE A 216 -0.66 1.19 -3.87
CA ILE A 216 -1.42 1.22 -2.63
C ILE A 216 -2.83 1.73 -2.91
N ASN A 217 -3.82 0.87 -2.73
CA ASN A 217 -5.22 1.16 -3.03
C ASN A 217 -6.09 0.86 -1.81
N GLY A 218 -7.20 1.56 -1.65
CA GLY A 218 -8.19 1.29 -0.61
C GLY A 218 -9.19 0.24 -1.06
N ASP A 219 -9.71 -0.55 -0.12
CA ASP A 219 -10.78 -1.52 -0.33
C ASP A 219 -12.09 -0.89 -0.84
N GLN A 220 -12.37 0.36 -0.45
CA GLN A 220 -13.52 1.16 -0.87
C GLN A 220 -13.19 2.11 -2.04
N ASP A 221 -12.08 1.88 -2.74
CA ASP A 221 -11.60 2.69 -3.86
C ASP A 221 -11.42 1.86 -5.13
N HIS A 222 -10.17 1.54 -5.50
CA HIS A 222 -9.81 0.75 -6.67
C HIS A 222 -8.92 -0.44 -6.26
N PRO A 223 -9.39 -1.39 -5.42
CA PRO A 223 -8.54 -2.43 -4.85
C PRO A 223 -7.79 -3.27 -5.91
N ASP A 224 -8.42 -3.50 -7.06
CA ASP A 224 -7.85 -4.29 -8.17
C ASP A 224 -7.31 -3.44 -9.31
N GLY A 225 -7.08 -2.14 -9.08
CA GLY A 225 -6.78 -1.15 -10.11
C GLY A 225 -5.54 -1.42 -10.96
N PHE A 226 -4.62 -2.27 -10.49
CA PHE A 226 -3.42 -2.68 -11.21
C PHE A 226 -3.24 -4.20 -11.31
N GLU A 227 -4.25 -5.00 -10.93
CA GLU A 227 -4.18 -6.47 -10.98
C GLU A 227 -3.70 -7.00 -12.35
N PRO A 228 -4.15 -6.48 -13.51
CA PRO A 228 -3.68 -6.97 -14.81
C PRO A 228 -2.20 -6.69 -15.06
N LEU A 229 -1.65 -5.59 -14.52
CA LEU A 229 -0.23 -5.27 -14.64
C LEU A 229 0.62 -6.20 -13.78
N GLN A 230 0.13 -6.62 -12.61
CA GLN A 230 0.80 -7.61 -11.76
C GLN A 230 0.98 -8.94 -12.51
N LYS A 231 -0.09 -9.41 -13.18
CA LYS A 231 -0.07 -10.61 -14.03
C LYS A 231 0.94 -10.52 -15.17
N VAL A 232 1.32 -9.31 -15.59
CA VAL A 232 2.40 -9.09 -16.57
C VAL A 232 3.76 -9.05 -15.90
N PHE A 233 3.92 -8.35 -14.78
CA PHE A 233 5.20 -8.15 -14.10
C PHE A 233 5.76 -9.42 -13.44
N GLU A 234 4.88 -10.23 -12.84
CA GLU A 234 5.24 -11.45 -12.12
C GLU A 234 6.05 -12.44 -12.99
N PRO A 235 5.57 -12.91 -14.16
CA PRO A 235 6.36 -13.82 -14.99
C PRO A 235 7.60 -13.17 -15.62
N LEU A 236 7.66 -11.83 -15.68
CA LEU A 236 8.81 -11.10 -16.21
C LEU A 236 9.91 -10.89 -15.16
N GLY A 237 9.63 -11.18 -13.89
CA GLY A 237 10.52 -10.94 -12.75
C GLY A 237 10.74 -9.47 -12.47
N ILE A 238 9.76 -8.60 -12.76
CA ILE A 238 9.84 -7.16 -12.47
C ILE A 238 9.38 -6.94 -11.03
N PRO A 239 10.23 -6.38 -10.14
CA PRO A 239 9.86 -6.16 -8.75
C PRO A 239 8.63 -5.27 -8.59
N HIS A 240 7.62 -5.79 -7.90
CA HIS A 240 6.43 -5.01 -7.56
C HIS A 240 5.79 -5.46 -6.26
N LYS A 241 5.08 -4.53 -5.60
CA LYS A 241 4.31 -4.80 -4.40
C LYS A 241 2.97 -4.11 -4.49
N VAL A 242 1.93 -4.82 -4.06
CA VAL A 242 0.56 -4.33 -4.03
C VAL A 242 0.07 -4.36 -2.60
N VAL A 243 -0.54 -3.26 -2.18
CA VAL A 243 -1.08 -3.07 -0.84
C VAL A 243 -2.53 -2.63 -0.98
N THR A 244 -3.43 -3.35 -0.34
CA THR A 244 -4.82 -2.94 -0.18
C THR A 244 -5.03 -2.50 1.26
N LEU A 245 -5.49 -1.28 1.47
CA LEU A 245 -5.79 -0.71 2.78
C LEU A 245 -7.27 -0.94 3.11
N ASP A 246 -7.53 -1.59 4.23
CA ASP A 246 -8.89 -1.77 4.75
C ASP A 246 -9.52 -0.43 5.13
N ASP A 247 -10.85 -0.33 5.01
CA ASP A 247 -11.67 0.84 5.34
C ASP A 247 -11.09 2.18 4.82
N THR A 248 -10.66 2.19 3.56
CA THR A 248 -9.97 3.34 2.96
C THR A 248 -10.67 3.82 1.70
N LYS A 249 -11.25 5.01 1.78
CA LYS A 249 -11.91 5.71 0.66
C LYS A 249 -10.89 6.49 -0.20
N HIS A 250 -11.32 6.91 -1.38
CA HIS A 250 -10.55 7.71 -2.34
C HIS A 250 -10.19 9.12 -1.82
N ASN A 251 -9.24 9.23 -0.89
CA ASN A 251 -8.79 10.47 -0.27
C ASN A 251 -7.30 10.40 0.05
N LEU A 252 -6.51 11.33 -0.49
CA LEU A 252 -5.06 11.37 -0.29
C LEU A 252 -4.64 11.48 1.18
N GLY A 253 -5.41 12.21 2.00
CA GLY A 253 -5.16 12.33 3.45
C GLY A 253 -5.20 10.96 4.14
N HIS A 254 -6.18 10.12 3.84
CA HIS A 254 -6.27 8.77 4.38
C HIS A 254 -5.09 7.89 3.94
N TYR A 255 -4.72 7.97 2.66
CA TYR A 255 -3.55 7.24 2.15
C TYR A 255 -2.27 7.68 2.85
N TYR A 256 -2.09 8.98 3.08
CA TYR A 256 -0.95 9.50 3.81
C TYR A 256 -0.90 9.05 5.26
N GLU A 257 -2.02 9.11 5.97
CA GLU A 257 -2.09 8.68 7.37
C GLU A 257 -1.75 7.19 7.52
N ARG A 258 -2.27 6.36 6.61
CA ARG A 258 -2.18 4.89 6.73
C ARG A 258 -0.97 4.28 6.05
N SER A 259 -0.39 4.94 5.06
CA SER A 259 0.65 4.36 4.20
C SER A 259 1.72 5.33 3.71
N GLY A 260 1.73 6.57 4.23
CA GLY A 260 2.74 7.59 3.90
C GLY A 260 4.17 7.08 4.10
N GLU A 261 4.45 6.52 5.28
CA GLU A 261 5.77 5.97 5.61
C GLU A 261 6.12 4.76 4.74
N THR A 262 5.14 3.90 4.43
CA THR A 262 5.33 2.74 3.52
C THR A 262 5.79 3.19 2.14
N MET A 263 5.14 4.20 1.56
CA MET A 263 5.54 4.74 0.25
C MET A 263 6.92 5.39 0.30
N LEU A 264 7.19 6.19 1.33
CA LEU A 264 8.49 6.85 1.46
C LEU A 264 9.63 5.84 1.66
N ALA A 265 9.43 4.80 2.47
CA ALA A 265 10.41 3.73 2.65
C ALA A 265 10.70 3.01 1.33
N PHE A 266 9.65 2.71 0.54
CA PHE A 266 9.81 2.10 -0.78
C PHE A 266 10.61 2.99 -1.75
N LEU A 267 10.25 4.27 -1.87
CA LEU A 267 10.95 5.21 -2.74
C LEU A 267 12.40 5.44 -2.28
N ALA A 268 12.63 5.54 -0.96
CA ALA A 268 13.97 5.68 -0.39
C ALA A 268 14.85 4.47 -0.74
N LYS A 269 14.29 3.25 -0.63
CA LYS A 269 14.98 2.02 -0.97
C LYS A 269 15.42 1.99 -2.43
N ALA A 270 14.51 2.35 -3.34
CA ALA A 270 14.80 2.44 -4.77
C ALA A 270 15.91 3.47 -5.06
N LEU A 271 15.85 4.66 -4.45
CA LEU A 271 16.86 5.71 -4.62
C LEU A 271 18.23 5.36 -4.02
N LYS A 272 18.29 4.48 -3.03
CA LYS A 272 19.55 3.94 -2.48
C LYS A 272 20.12 2.80 -3.32
N GLY A 273 19.42 2.35 -4.37
CA GLY A 273 19.81 1.19 -5.17
C GLY A 273 19.70 -0.12 -4.41
N GLU A 274 18.92 -0.17 -3.34
CA GLU A 274 18.69 -1.39 -2.57
C GLU A 274 17.70 -2.29 -3.32
N GLU A 275 18.13 -3.51 -3.65
CA GLU A 275 17.29 -4.50 -4.33
C GLU A 275 15.94 -4.68 -3.60
N PRO A 276 14.80 -4.47 -4.29
CA PRO A 276 13.49 -4.78 -3.74
C PRO A 276 13.49 -6.27 -3.39
N THR A 277 13.23 -6.60 -2.13
CA THR A 277 13.25 -8.00 -1.65
C THR A 277 12.03 -8.71 -2.24
N THR A 278 12.18 -9.33 -3.41
CA THR A 278 11.10 -10.01 -4.13
C THR A 278 10.90 -11.46 -3.70
N LYS A 279 11.73 -11.99 -2.81
CA LYS A 279 11.50 -13.28 -2.17
C LYS A 279 11.76 -13.20 -0.67
N PRO A 280 10.86 -13.74 0.17
CA PRO A 280 11.18 -13.92 1.58
C PRO A 280 12.43 -14.80 1.66
N LYS A 281 13.45 -14.33 2.38
CA LYS A 281 14.69 -15.09 2.66
C LYS A 281 14.38 -16.36 3.45
N ARG A 282 13.26 -16.40 4.17
CA ARG A 282 12.78 -17.53 4.98
C ARG A 282 11.29 -17.38 5.30
N THR A 283 10.56 -18.49 5.36
CA THR A 283 9.20 -18.54 5.93
C THR A 283 9.28 -18.95 7.40
N VAL A 284 8.51 -18.28 8.26
CA VAL A 284 8.36 -18.60 9.70
C VAL A 284 6.89 -18.86 10.00
N ARG A 285 6.61 -19.92 10.75
CA ARG A 285 5.24 -20.35 11.08
C ARG A 285 5.03 -20.30 12.58
N VAL A 286 4.08 -19.49 13.04
CA VAL A 286 3.75 -19.30 14.46
C VAL A 286 2.30 -19.68 14.72
N LEU A 287 2.05 -20.53 15.72
CA LEU A 287 0.71 -20.77 16.25
C LEU A 287 0.59 -20.11 17.63
N THR A 288 -0.41 -19.26 17.81
CA THR A 288 -0.72 -18.71 19.14
C THR A 288 -1.82 -19.52 19.81
N ILE A 289 -1.62 -19.89 21.07
CA ILE A 289 -2.64 -20.45 21.97
C ILE A 289 -2.87 -19.41 23.06
N GLY A 290 -4.02 -18.73 23.01
CA GLY A 290 -4.25 -17.58 23.88
C GLY A 290 -5.61 -16.90 23.67
N ASN A 291 -5.62 -15.58 23.74
CA ASN A 291 -6.87 -14.80 23.67
C ASN A 291 -6.72 -13.54 22.80
N SER A 292 -7.55 -12.52 23.05
CA SER A 292 -7.56 -11.27 22.29
C SER A 292 -6.21 -10.52 22.31
N PHE A 293 -5.38 -10.72 23.33
CA PHE A 293 -4.04 -10.12 23.37
C PHE A 293 -3.06 -10.79 22.41
N ALA A 294 -3.11 -12.13 22.26
CA ALA A 294 -2.37 -12.82 21.20
C ALA A 294 -2.79 -12.35 19.80
N GLN A 295 -4.08 -12.05 19.60
CA GLN A 295 -4.54 -11.44 18.34
C GLN A 295 -3.96 -10.03 18.14
N ASN A 296 -3.93 -9.22 19.20
CA ASN A 296 -3.38 -7.86 19.15
C ASN A 296 -1.88 -7.86 18.80
N ALA A 297 -1.09 -8.72 19.45
CA ALA A 297 0.34 -8.86 19.17
C ALA A 297 0.65 -9.28 17.72
N CYS A 298 -0.27 -10.00 17.07
CA CYS A 298 -0.11 -10.45 15.69
C CYS A 298 -0.54 -9.40 14.65
N LYS A 299 -1.18 -8.29 15.05
CA LYS A 299 -1.83 -7.33 14.13
C LYS A 299 -0.90 -6.78 13.05
N TYR A 300 0.34 -6.44 13.43
CA TYR A 300 1.35 -5.87 12.53
C TYR A 300 2.56 -6.79 12.32
N LEU A 301 2.51 -7.99 12.90
CA LEU A 301 3.69 -8.86 12.97
C LEU A 301 4.08 -9.39 11.59
N LYS A 302 3.11 -9.56 10.67
CA LYS A 302 3.38 -9.99 9.29
C LYS A 302 4.11 -8.91 8.51
N GLU A 303 3.74 -7.64 8.68
CA GLU A 303 4.33 -6.49 8.04
C GLU A 303 5.76 -6.26 8.54
N ILE A 304 5.95 -6.34 9.86
CA ILE A 304 7.27 -6.26 10.49
C ILE A 304 8.18 -7.40 10.00
N ALA A 305 7.66 -8.63 9.93
CA ALA A 305 8.42 -9.77 9.41
C ALA A 305 8.77 -9.59 7.93
N ALA A 306 7.83 -9.10 7.11
CA ALA A 306 8.05 -8.88 5.69
C ALA A 306 9.13 -7.81 5.42
N ASP A 307 9.20 -6.77 6.24
CA ASP A 307 10.28 -5.77 6.18
C ASP A 307 11.66 -6.40 6.45
N GLY A 308 11.72 -7.35 7.40
CA GLY A 308 12.89 -8.20 7.64
C GLY A 308 13.13 -9.28 6.58
N GLY A 309 12.34 -9.33 5.51
CA GLY A 309 12.43 -10.37 4.47
C GLY A 309 11.98 -11.75 4.93
N VAL A 310 11.08 -11.83 5.92
CA VAL A 310 10.50 -13.08 6.43
C VAL A 310 9.02 -13.14 6.06
N GLU A 311 8.61 -14.23 5.42
CA GLU A 311 7.19 -14.54 5.26
C GLU A 311 6.67 -15.15 6.56
N LEU A 312 5.61 -14.58 7.12
CA LEU A 312 5.06 -15.05 8.39
C LEU A 312 3.67 -15.68 8.20
N VAL A 313 3.56 -16.97 8.52
CA VAL A 313 2.29 -17.68 8.64
C VAL A 313 1.87 -17.69 10.10
N ILE A 314 0.65 -17.20 10.38
CA ILE A 314 0.12 -17.12 11.75
C ILE A 314 -1.14 -17.98 11.85
N GLY A 315 -1.11 -18.98 12.73
CA GLY A 315 -2.28 -19.69 13.21
C GLY A 315 -2.75 -19.11 14.55
N THR A 316 -4.06 -19.10 14.78
CA THR A 316 -4.67 -18.51 15.99
C THR A 316 -5.61 -19.49 16.67
N ALA A 317 -5.08 -20.32 17.57
CA ALA A 317 -5.86 -21.08 18.54
C ALA A 317 -6.26 -20.17 19.73
N ASN A 318 -6.86 -19.02 19.42
CA ASN A 318 -7.18 -17.98 20.39
C ASN A 318 -8.67 -17.95 20.70
N LEU A 319 -9.03 -17.92 21.98
CA LEU A 319 -10.39 -17.80 22.48
C LEU A 319 -10.48 -16.56 23.37
N GLY A 320 -11.46 -15.68 23.12
CA GLY A 320 -11.59 -14.42 23.86
C GLY A 320 -11.71 -14.64 25.37
N GLY A 321 -10.90 -13.91 26.16
CA GLY A 321 -10.87 -14.05 27.63
C GLY A 321 -10.42 -15.41 28.16
N CYS A 322 -9.90 -16.30 27.32
CA CYS A 322 -9.57 -17.66 27.74
C CYS A 322 -8.28 -17.70 28.59
N THR A 323 -8.34 -18.49 29.66
CA THR A 323 -7.22 -18.79 30.56
C THR A 323 -6.42 -19.99 30.06
N LEU A 324 -5.19 -20.16 30.55
CA LEU A 324 -4.40 -21.38 30.30
C LEU A 324 -5.15 -22.63 30.77
N GLU A 325 -5.80 -22.57 31.95
CA GLU A 325 -6.64 -23.64 32.49
C GLU A 325 -7.75 -24.06 31.51
N ARG A 326 -8.45 -23.08 30.92
CA ARG A 326 -9.55 -23.39 30.01
C ARG A 326 -9.03 -23.99 28.71
N HIS A 327 -7.91 -23.51 28.17
CA HIS A 327 -7.27 -24.14 27.01
C HIS A 327 -6.85 -25.59 27.31
N ALA A 328 -6.25 -25.85 28.48
CA ALA A 328 -5.82 -27.18 28.88
C ALA A 328 -7.02 -28.13 29.07
N SER A 329 -8.08 -27.66 29.73
CA SER A 329 -9.34 -28.40 29.91
C SER A 329 -9.98 -28.73 28.56
N LEU A 330 -10.08 -27.76 27.65
CA LEU A 330 -10.60 -28.00 26.30
C LEU A 330 -9.77 -29.03 25.54
N ALA A 331 -8.44 -29.00 25.65
CA ALA A 331 -7.57 -29.99 25.01
C ALA A 331 -7.85 -31.41 25.52
N LYS A 332 -8.01 -31.58 26.85
CA LYS A 332 -8.38 -32.88 27.47
C LYS A 332 -9.79 -33.33 27.06
N GLU A 333 -10.75 -32.40 27.02
CA GLU A 333 -12.11 -32.67 26.57
C GLU A 333 -12.13 -33.15 25.10
N SER A 334 -11.35 -32.52 24.23
CA SER A 334 -11.21 -32.92 22.81
C SER A 334 -10.61 -34.31 22.62
N GLU A 335 -9.74 -34.78 23.51
CA GLU A 335 -9.23 -36.17 23.46
C GLU A 335 -10.33 -37.19 23.74
N LYS A 336 -11.28 -36.84 24.63
CA LYS A 336 -12.40 -37.72 25.00
C LYS A 336 -13.57 -37.62 24.01
N ASN A 337 -13.74 -36.46 23.40
CA ASN A 337 -14.85 -36.17 22.49
C ASN A 337 -14.33 -35.52 21.18
N PRO A 338 -14.19 -36.29 20.10
CA PRO A 338 -13.72 -35.79 18.79
C PRO A 338 -14.59 -34.67 18.18
N SER A 339 -15.82 -34.49 18.65
CA SER A 339 -16.70 -33.40 18.21
C SER A 339 -16.38 -32.07 18.89
N ASN A 340 -15.63 -32.07 20.01
CA ASN A 340 -15.22 -30.85 20.68
C ASN A 340 -14.07 -30.18 19.92
N ARG A 341 -14.43 -29.24 19.04
CA ARG A 341 -13.49 -28.52 18.15
C ARG A 341 -13.63 -27.01 18.32
N PRO A 342 -13.12 -26.43 19.42
CA PRO A 342 -13.42 -25.06 19.79
C PRO A 342 -12.73 -24.02 18.88
N TYR A 343 -11.60 -24.37 18.27
CA TYR A 343 -10.79 -23.42 17.51
C TYR A 343 -11.24 -23.33 16.05
N THR A 344 -11.20 -22.12 15.49
CA THR A 344 -11.43 -21.91 14.07
C THR A 344 -10.09 -21.66 13.38
N ARG A 345 -9.73 -22.50 12.41
CA ARG A 345 -8.64 -22.24 11.47
C ARG A 345 -9.22 -21.64 10.20
N ALA A 346 -8.68 -20.50 9.79
CA ALA A 346 -9.01 -19.86 8.51
C ALA A 346 -7.77 -19.90 7.61
N VAL A 347 -7.91 -20.45 6.40
CA VAL A 347 -6.88 -20.44 5.37
C VAL A 347 -7.54 -19.97 4.07
N GLY A 348 -7.19 -18.77 3.62
CA GLY A 348 -7.93 -18.12 2.53
C GLY A 348 -9.40 -17.93 2.89
N SER A 349 -10.30 -18.40 2.03
CA SER A 349 -11.75 -18.38 2.25
C SER A 349 -12.26 -19.57 3.09
N GLU A 350 -11.46 -20.62 3.27
CA GLU A 350 -11.88 -21.81 4.00
C GLU A 350 -11.81 -21.61 5.50
N ARG A 351 -12.87 -22.03 6.20
CA ARG A 351 -12.95 -22.01 7.66
C ARG A 351 -13.27 -23.40 8.16
N LYS A 352 -12.41 -23.94 9.04
CA LYS A 352 -12.58 -25.26 9.65
C LYS A 352 -12.49 -25.17 11.16
N LYS A 353 -13.39 -25.88 11.85
CA LYS A 353 -13.31 -26.09 13.30
C LYS A 353 -12.34 -27.23 13.60
N LEU A 354 -11.45 -27.03 14.57
CA LEU A 354 -10.41 -27.98 14.98
C LEU A 354 -10.34 -28.09 16.52
N SER A 355 -9.92 -29.25 17.01
CA SER A 355 -9.34 -29.39 18.35
C SER A 355 -7.96 -28.73 18.42
N LEU A 356 -7.38 -28.60 19.62
CA LEU A 356 -6.03 -28.06 19.74
C LEU A 356 -5.00 -28.97 19.06
N GLN A 357 -5.15 -30.29 19.25
CA GLN A 357 -4.32 -31.33 18.66
C GLN A 357 -4.38 -31.28 17.13
N GLU A 358 -5.59 -31.25 16.57
CA GLU A 358 -5.78 -31.15 15.12
C GLU A 358 -5.16 -29.87 14.55
N TYR A 359 -5.20 -28.73 15.28
CA TYR A 359 -4.57 -27.49 14.84
C TYR A 359 -3.04 -27.56 14.89
N LEU A 360 -2.48 -28.17 15.94
CA LEU A 360 -1.04 -28.40 16.07
C LEU A 360 -0.51 -29.30 14.96
N GLU A 361 -1.30 -30.27 14.49
CA GLU A 361 -0.94 -31.20 13.40
C GLU A 361 -1.24 -30.66 12.00
N ALA A 362 -2.11 -29.64 11.88
CA ALA A 362 -2.56 -29.11 10.60
C ALA A 362 -1.48 -28.38 9.79
N ASP A 363 -0.33 -28.07 10.41
CA ASP A 363 0.79 -27.40 9.75
C ASP A 363 2.11 -27.70 10.48
N ARG A 364 3.24 -27.37 9.86
CA ARG A 364 4.54 -27.37 10.53
C ARG A 364 4.72 -26.03 11.26
N TRP A 365 4.69 -26.05 12.58
CA TRP A 365 4.94 -24.86 13.39
C TRP A 365 6.42 -24.73 13.76
N ASP A 366 7.03 -23.57 13.50
CA ASP A 366 8.37 -23.24 14.01
C ASP A 366 8.30 -22.76 15.46
N TYR A 367 7.23 -22.03 15.79
CA TYR A 367 6.97 -21.53 17.14
C TYR A 367 5.52 -21.78 17.56
N VAL A 368 5.33 -22.10 18.83
CA VAL A 368 4.01 -22.11 19.48
C VAL A 368 4.08 -21.20 20.70
N THR A 369 3.20 -20.21 20.77
CA THR A 369 3.17 -19.27 21.90
C THR A 369 2.02 -19.61 22.84
N LEU A 370 2.28 -19.63 24.15
CA LEU A 370 1.27 -19.79 25.20
C LEU A 370 1.03 -18.45 25.90
N GLN A 371 -0.23 -18.06 26.08
CA GLN A 371 -0.60 -16.78 26.66
C GLN A 371 -1.63 -16.94 27.79
N GLN A 372 -1.36 -16.38 28.96
CA GLN A 372 -2.33 -16.30 30.06
C GLN A 372 -3.33 -15.15 29.86
N MET A 373 -4.53 -15.28 30.44
CA MET A 373 -5.51 -14.21 30.51
C MET A 373 -4.92 -12.99 31.22
N SER A 374 -5.18 -11.78 30.70
CA SER A 374 -4.56 -10.54 31.19
C SER A 374 -4.69 -10.33 32.70
N ALA A 375 -5.88 -10.57 33.27
CA ALA A 375 -6.12 -10.39 34.70
C ALA A 375 -5.37 -11.39 35.59
N LEU A 376 -4.84 -12.50 35.03
CA LEU A 376 -4.04 -13.50 35.74
C LEU A 376 -2.57 -13.48 35.33
N SER A 377 -2.19 -12.67 34.34
CA SER A 377 -0.87 -12.74 33.70
C SER A 377 0.30 -12.39 34.61
N PHE A 378 0.06 -11.68 35.72
CA PHE A 378 1.07 -11.39 36.74
C PHE A 378 1.18 -12.45 37.84
N GLN A 379 0.18 -13.33 37.95
CA GLN A 379 0.09 -14.34 39.01
C GLN A 379 0.77 -15.62 38.54
N ARG A 380 2.02 -15.82 38.95
CA ARG A 380 2.85 -16.97 38.53
C ARG A 380 2.18 -18.31 38.83
N GLU A 381 1.49 -18.40 39.96
CA GLU A 381 0.75 -19.55 40.43
C GLU A 381 -0.39 -19.97 39.49
N THR A 382 -0.94 -19.04 38.69
CA THR A 382 -2.01 -19.36 37.73
C THR A 382 -1.52 -20.01 36.44
N PHE A 383 -0.20 -20.02 36.22
CA PHE A 383 0.39 -20.70 35.07
C PHE A 383 0.40 -22.21 35.28
N HIS A 384 0.74 -22.66 36.49
CA HIS A 384 0.88 -24.08 36.80
C HIS A 384 -0.39 -24.63 37.48
N PRO A 385 -0.82 -25.86 37.17
CA PRO A 385 -0.16 -26.85 36.30
C PRO A 385 -0.47 -26.67 34.81
N HIS A 386 -1.38 -25.77 34.45
CA HIS A 386 -2.02 -25.73 33.13
C HIS A 386 -1.08 -25.43 31.96
N ILE A 387 -0.04 -24.63 32.19
CA ILE A 387 0.98 -24.39 31.17
C ILE A 387 1.78 -25.66 30.89
N ASP A 388 2.06 -26.48 31.91
CA ASP A 388 2.79 -27.74 31.74
C ASP A 388 1.96 -28.74 30.93
N GLU A 389 0.64 -28.78 31.19
CA GLU A 389 -0.31 -29.60 30.43
C GLU A 389 -0.35 -29.19 28.96
N LEU A 390 -0.41 -27.89 28.67
CA LEU A 390 -0.37 -27.38 27.30
C LEU A 390 0.98 -27.61 26.64
N VAL A 391 2.09 -27.44 27.36
CA VAL A 391 3.44 -27.79 26.88
C VAL A 391 3.50 -29.26 26.49
N ALA A 392 2.95 -30.17 27.31
CA ALA A 392 2.91 -31.60 26.99
C ALA A 392 2.11 -31.88 25.71
N VAL A 393 0.95 -31.23 25.53
CA VAL A 393 0.15 -31.33 24.28
C VAL A 393 0.96 -30.82 23.08
N VAL A 394 1.63 -29.67 23.20
CA VAL A 394 2.44 -29.11 22.11
C VAL A 394 3.63 -30.02 21.78
N ARG A 395 4.32 -30.56 22.78
CA ARG A 395 5.45 -31.49 22.57
C ARG A 395 5.01 -32.78 21.89
N LYS A 396 3.80 -33.26 22.18
CA LYS A 396 3.23 -34.46 21.56
C LYS A 396 2.84 -34.23 20.09
N HIS A 397 2.16 -33.12 19.79
CA HIS A 397 1.54 -32.89 18.48
C HIS A 397 2.36 -31.99 17.53
N ALA A 398 3.26 -31.16 18.06
CA ALA A 398 4.16 -30.30 17.31
C ALA A 398 5.60 -30.33 17.91
N PRO A 399 6.25 -31.51 17.94
CA PRO A 399 7.51 -31.72 18.70
C PRO A 399 8.67 -30.81 18.26
N LYS A 400 8.67 -30.37 17.00
CA LYS A 400 9.72 -29.50 16.42
C LYS A 400 9.53 -28.02 16.73
N ALA A 401 8.35 -27.61 17.22
CA ALA A 401 8.09 -26.21 17.51
C ALA A 401 8.86 -25.76 18.75
N LYS A 402 9.44 -24.56 18.70
CA LYS A 402 9.96 -23.88 19.89
C LYS A 402 8.78 -23.27 20.64
N ILE A 403 8.62 -23.66 21.89
CA ILE A 403 7.56 -23.14 22.75
C ILE A 403 8.03 -21.82 23.35
N LEU A 404 7.19 -20.78 23.26
CA LEU A 404 7.43 -19.46 23.83
C LEU A 404 6.26 -19.09 24.75
N VAL A 405 6.53 -18.22 25.73
CA VAL A 405 5.48 -17.59 26.53
C VAL A 405 5.25 -16.18 26.00
N HIS A 406 4.00 -15.84 25.74
CA HIS A 406 3.61 -14.48 25.38
C HIS A 406 3.31 -13.69 26.66
N GLU A 407 4.19 -12.75 26.98
CA GLU A 407 4.03 -11.82 28.10
C GLU A 407 3.02 -10.73 27.73
N THR A 408 1.85 -10.73 28.39
CA THR A 408 0.73 -9.84 28.04
C THR A 408 1.05 -8.35 28.27
N TRP A 409 1.67 -8.00 29.41
CA TRP A 409 2.29 -6.70 29.68
C TRP A 409 3.14 -6.78 30.96
N ALA A 410 4.03 -5.80 31.15
CA ALA A 410 4.74 -5.63 32.41
C ALA A 410 3.97 -4.68 33.34
N TYR A 411 3.84 -5.05 34.61
CA TYR A 411 3.36 -4.14 35.65
C TYR A 411 4.52 -3.32 36.21
N ARG A 412 4.24 -2.07 36.63
CA ARG A 412 5.21 -1.30 37.40
C ARG A 412 5.54 -2.04 38.70
N PRO A 413 6.80 -2.00 39.18
CA PRO A 413 7.19 -2.66 40.42
C PRO A 413 6.37 -2.26 41.66
N ASP A 414 5.77 -1.06 41.65
CA ASP A 414 4.95 -0.53 42.75
C ASP A 414 3.44 -0.74 42.57
N SER A 415 3.02 -1.49 41.55
CA SER A 415 1.62 -1.82 41.29
C SER A 415 1.00 -2.50 42.52
N PRO A 416 -0.18 -2.05 42.98
CA PRO A 416 -0.92 -2.74 44.04
C PRO A 416 -1.25 -4.20 43.73
N LEU A 417 -1.24 -4.59 42.46
CA LEU A 417 -1.47 -5.97 42.03
C LEU A 417 -0.28 -6.90 42.30
N LEU A 418 0.91 -6.36 42.62
CA LEU A 418 2.12 -7.14 42.92
C LEU A 418 2.44 -7.20 44.43
N LYS A 419 1.60 -6.60 45.28
CA LYS A 419 1.70 -6.62 46.74
C LYS A 419 0.78 -7.69 47.29
#